data_AF-A0A367ITN1-F1
#
_entry.id   AF-A0A367ITN1-F1
#
_cell.length_a   1.000
_cell.length_b   1.000
_cell.length_c   1.000
_cell.angle_alpha   90.00
_cell.angle_beta   90.00
_cell.angle_gamma   90.00
#
_symmetry.space_group_name_H-M   'P 1'
#
loop_
_entity.id
_entity.type
_entity.pdbx_description
1 polymer ?
#
loop_
_entity_poly.entity_id
_entity_poly.type
_entity_poly.pdbx_seq_one_letter_code
_entity_poly.pdbx_strand_id
1 'polypeptide(L)'
;MNQEQERKVLKDQNGSKARHRVLWTLKNEYLNGTALSITEHLPKYQAYVKNLKKNNFTVIGYPRKSPGQEHREVRMGLIQKMVNKLYDTLLVDKVFVTTSSRANDTITSRDTNGKNAQLTLLNQVHGDTQDLLEYICTSKDNCLVAVDFADLSTNTSDLYDFKKIIIDLSASTGFMKYYNRDDIIDNPSILKDFDCRKPCYKRS
;
A
#
# COMPACT_ATOMS: atom_id res chain seq x y z
N MET A 1 -14.84 17.77 1.36
CA MET A 1 -14.94 19.24 1.33
C MET A 1 -13.79 19.76 0.48
N ASN A 2 -14.05 20.13 -0.78
CA ASN A 2 -13.06 20.72 -1.67
C ASN A 2 -12.74 22.13 -1.13
N GLN A 3 -11.56 22.33 -0.55
CA GLN A 3 -11.03 23.67 -0.39
C GLN A 3 -10.62 24.15 -1.79
N GLU A 4 -11.45 25.00 -2.40
CA GLU A 4 -11.05 25.78 -3.57
C GLU A 4 -9.80 26.57 -3.19
N GLN A 5 -8.67 26.27 -3.84
CA GLN A 5 -7.42 27.00 -3.62
C GLN A 5 -7.64 28.48 -3.98
N GLU A 6 -7.34 29.39 -3.06
CA GLU A 6 -7.50 30.83 -3.25
C GLU A 6 -6.79 31.30 -4.53
N ARG A 7 -7.56 31.92 -5.42
CA ARG A 7 -7.09 32.46 -6.69
C ARG A 7 -6.41 33.80 -6.43
N LYS A 8 -5.09 33.89 -6.63
CA LYS A 8 -4.36 35.16 -6.53
C LYS A 8 -4.25 35.82 -7.90
N VAL A 9 -4.68 37.08 -8.00
CA VAL A 9 -4.49 37.92 -9.19
C VAL A 9 -3.20 38.71 -8.99
N LEU A 10 -2.17 38.39 -9.76
CA LEU A 10 -0.93 39.16 -9.82
C LEU A 10 -0.89 39.88 -11.17
N LYS A 11 -0.38 41.10 -11.21
CA LYS A 11 -0.12 41.81 -12.46
C LYS A 11 1.19 41.27 -13.06
N ASP A 12 1.20 40.98 -14.34
CA ASP A 12 2.44 40.63 -15.04
C ASP A 12 3.38 41.83 -15.18
N GLN A 13 4.57 41.61 -15.75
CA GLN A 13 5.59 42.65 -15.94
C GLN A 13 5.10 43.83 -16.81
N ASN A 14 4.00 43.64 -17.56
CA ASN A 14 3.39 44.63 -18.44
C ASN A 14 2.11 45.25 -17.84
N GLY A 15 1.79 44.97 -16.57
CA GLY A 15 0.63 45.51 -15.87
C GLY A 15 -0.71 44.82 -16.20
N SER A 16 -0.70 43.76 -17.01
CA SER A 16 -1.90 42.99 -17.36
C SER A 16 -2.27 42.04 -16.23
N LYS A 17 -3.57 41.89 -15.95
CA LYS A 17 -4.06 40.97 -14.92
C LYS A 17 -3.89 39.52 -15.42
N ALA A 18 -2.89 38.83 -14.89
CA ALA A 18 -2.69 37.41 -15.15
C ALA A 18 -3.36 36.58 -14.05
N ARG A 19 -4.10 35.54 -14.46
CA ARG A 19 -4.72 34.59 -13.54
C ARG A 19 -3.69 33.52 -13.19
N HIS A 20 -3.36 33.41 -11.90
CA HIS A 20 -2.46 32.36 -11.42
C HIS A 20 -3.19 31.41 -10.46
N ARG A 21 -2.76 30.15 -10.50
CA ARG A 21 -3.14 29.13 -9.53
C ARG A 21 -1.87 28.55 -8.93
N VAL A 22 -1.81 28.48 -7.60
CA VAL A 22 -0.74 27.77 -6.91
C VAL A 22 -1.00 26.28 -7.02
N LEU A 23 -0.08 25.57 -7.67
CA LEU A 23 -0.12 24.12 -7.79
C LEU A 23 1.00 23.53 -6.94
N TRP A 24 0.65 22.49 -6.19
CA TRP A 24 1.61 21.63 -5.52
C TRP A 24 2.29 20.77 -6.59
N THR A 25 3.58 20.96 -6.79
CA THR A 25 4.38 20.22 -7.79
C THR A 25 5.38 19.32 -7.09
N LEU A 26 5.78 18.24 -7.75
CA LEU A 26 6.78 17.32 -7.21
C LEU A 26 8.11 18.07 -7.05
N LYS A 27 8.69 18.10 -5.85
CA LYS A 27 10.00 18.72 -5.60
C LYS A 27 11.06 18.06 -6.48
N ASN A 28 11.98 18.87 -7.01
CA ASN A 28 12.98 18.44 -7.98
C ASN A 28 13.80 17.22 -7.52
N GLU A 29 14.10 17.14 -6.22
CA GLU A 29 14.83 16.02 -5.60
C GLU A 29 14.13 14.65 -5.77
N TYR A 30 12.82 14.61 -5.99
CA TYR A 30 12.06 13.37 -6.20
C TYR A 30 11.77 13.06 -7.68
N LEU A 31 12.07 13.98 -8.62
CA LEU A 31 11.71 13.81 -10.03
C LEU A 31 12.37 12.58 -10.65
N ASN A 32 13.69 12.45 -10.52
CA ASN A 32 14.43 11.34 -11.11
C ASN A 32 13.99 9.99 -10.53
N GLY A 33 13.88 9.88 -9.20
CA GLY A 33 13.43 8.66 -8.54
C GLY A 33 12.00 8.26 -8.94
N THR A 34 11.11 9.24 -9.14
CA THR A 34 9.74 8.98 -9.61
C THR A 34 9.74 8.52 -11.07
N ALA A 35 10.54 9.15 -11.93
CA ALA A 35 10.69 8.74 -13.33
C ALA A 35 11.22 7.30 -13.44
N LEU A 36 12.25 6.94 -12.69
CA LEU A 36 12.79 5.57 -12.62
C LEU A 36 11.76 4.57 -12.07
N SER A 37 11.00 4.95 -11.04
CA SER A 37 9.94 4.12 -10.48
C SER A 37 8.91 3.72 -11.54
N ILE A 38 8.52 4.67 -12.40
CA ILE A 38 7.52 4.45 -13.46
C ILE A 38 8.12 3.71 -14.65
N THR A 39 9.27 4.15 -15.13
CA THR A 39 9.85 3.68 -16.41
C THR A 39 10.63 2.37 -16.27
N GLU A 40 11.16 2.08 -15.09
CA GLU A 40 12.01 0.90 -14.87
C GLU A 40 11.47 -0.04 -13.79
N HIS A 41 11.26 0.46 -12.57
CA HIS A 41 10.99 -0.42 -11.42
C HIS A 41 9.62 -1.08 -11.52
N LEU A 42 8.59 -0.33 -11.94
CA LEU A 42 7.24 -0.88 -12.10
C LEU A 42 7.18 -1.97 -13.20
N PRO A 43 7.71 -1.77 -14.42
CA PRO A 43 7.78 -2.84 -15.42
C PRO A 43 8.53 -4.08 -14.93
N LYS A 44 9.67 -3.90 -14.24
CA LYS A 44 10.45 -5.00 -13.66
C LYS A 44 9.63 -5.78 -12.62
N TYR A 45 8.93 -5.08 -11.73
CA TYR A 45 8.01 -5.68 -10.76
C TYR A 45 6.86 -6.44 -11.45
N GLN A 46 6.22 -5.84 -12.45
CA GLN A 46 5.10 -6.48 -13.15
C GLN A 46 5.54 -7.73 -13.91
N ALA A 47 6.75 -7.74 -14.47
CA ALA A 47 7.34 -8.93 -15.06
C ALA A 47 7.60 -10.02 -14.01
N TYR A 48 8.10 -9.65 -12.83
CA TYR A 48 8.29 -10.56 -11.70
C TYR A 48 6.96 -11.18 -11.24
N VAL A 49 5.90 -10.38 -11.04
CA VAL A 49 4.57 -10.88 -10.66
C VAL A 49 4.00 -11.82 -11.71
N LYS A 50 4.12 -11.48 -13.00
CA LYS A 50 3.69 -12.38 -14.09
C LYS A 50 4.45 -13.71 -14.06
N ASN A 51 5.73 -13.71 -13.69
CA ASN A 51 6.51 -14.94 -13.52
C ASN A 51 6.04 -15.75 -12.31
N LEU A 52 5.76 -15.11 -11.17
CA LEU A 52 5.17 -15.77 -10.00
C LEU A 52 3.88 -16.51 -10.36
N LYS A 53 2.95 -15.84 -11.06
CA LYS A 53 1.68 -16.43 -11.49
C LYS A 53 1.86 -17.62 -12.43
N LYS A 54 2.85 -17.56 -13.35
CA LYS A 54 3.22 -18.71 -14.21
C LYS A 54 3.73 -19.90 -13.41
N ASN A 55 4.34 -19.65 -12.25
CA ASN A 55 4.79 -20.66 -11.31
C ASN A 55 3.72 -21.03 -10.27
N ASN A 56 2.43 -20.82 -10.60
CA ASN A 56 1.26 -21.16 -9.76
C ASN A 56 1.19 -20.44 -8.41
N PHE A 57 1.91 -19.34 -8.21
CA PHE A 57 1.70 -18.49 -7.04
C PHE A 57 0.42 -17.67 -7.20
N THR A 58 -0.39 -17.61 -6.15
CA THR A 58 -1.45 -16.60 -6.01
C THR A 58 -0.86 -15.35 -5.38
N VAL A 59 -1.01 -14.21 -6.06
CA VAL A 59 -0.54 -12.92 -5.54
C VAL A 59 -1.69 -12.23 -4.80
N ILE A 60 -1.48 -11.97 -3.51
CA ILE A 60 -2.51 -11.47 -2.60
C ILE A 60 -2.15 -10.05 -2.17
N GLY A 61 -3.02 -9.09 -2.43
CA GLY A 61 -2.93 -7.74 -1.88
C GLY A 61 -3.54 -7.65 -0.49
N TYR A 62 -2.89 -6.93 0.41
CA TYR A 62 -3.39 -6.70 1.77
C TYR A 62 -3.27 -5.22 2.15
N PRO A 63 -4.29 -4.39 1.84
CA PRO A 63 -4.34 -3.03 2.33
C PRO A 63 -4.94 -2.97 3.74
N ARG A 64 -4.36 -2.12 4.57
CA ARG A 64 -4.75 -1.89 5.97
C ARG A 64 -4.90 -0.41 6.23
N LYS A 65 -5.82 -0.04 7.11
CA LYS A 65 -5.94 1.34 7.58
C LYS A 65 -5.95 1.43 9.09
N SER A 66 -5.24 2.43 9.62
CA SER A 66 -5.26 2.72 11.04
C SER A 66 -6.54 3.42 11.47
N PRO A 67 -6.97 3.24 12.74
CA PRO A 67 -7.99 4.09 13.34
C PRO A 67 -7.63 5.56 13.17
N GLY A 68 -8.62 6.36 12.83
CA GLY A 68 -8.48 7.79 12.61
C GLY A 68 -9.81 8.52 12.77
N GLN A 69 -9.77 9.84 12.68
CA GLN A 69 -10.93 10.71 12.89
C GLN A 69 -11.76 10.93 11.62
N GLU A 70 -11.33 10.37 10.48
CA GLU A 70 -12.07 10.50 9.24
C GLU A 70 -13.41 9.76 9.29
N HIS A 71 -14.40 10.34 8.60
CA HIS A 71 -15.72 9.74 8.50
C HIS A 71 -15.68 8.43 7.69
N ARG A 72 -16.66 7.55 7.92
CA ARG A 72 -16.70 6.20 7.36
C ARG A 72 -16.56 6.17 5.84
N GLU A 73 -17.31 6.96 5.08
CA GLU A 73 -17.23 6.90 3.61
C GLU A 73 -15.88 7.41 3.10
N VAL A 74 -15.27 8.38 3.78
CA VAL A 74 -13.91 8.84 3.44
C VAL A 74 -12.92 7.71 3.67
N ARG A 75 -13.01 6.99 4.79
CA ARG A 75 -12.18 5.83 5.09
C ARG A 75 -12.32 4.75 4.02
N MET A 76 -13.55 4.37 3.70
CA MET A 76 -13.81 3.34 2.68
C MET A 76 -13.32 3.78 1.29
N GLY A 77 -13.50 5.05 0.92
CA GLY A 77 -12.97 5.60 -0.33
C GLY A 77 -11.44 5.59 -0.40
N LEU A 78 -10.74 5.80 0.73
CA LEU A 78 -9.28 5.68 0.80
C LEU A 78 -8.82 4.23 0.64
N ILE A 79 -9.51 3.29 1.29
CA ILE A 79 -9.22 1.87 1.18
C ILE A 79 -9.49 1.38 -0.25
N GLN A 80 -10.60 1.78 -0.87
CA GLN A 80 -10.89 1.43 -2.26
C GLN A 80 -9.79 1.90 -3.21
N LYS A 81 -9.19 3.08 -2.98
CA LYS A 81 -8.04 3.54 -3.77
C LYS A 81 -6.81 2.63 -3.60
N MET A 82 -6.58 2.10 -2.40
CA MET A 82 -5.51 1.12 -2.17
C MET A 82 -5.82 -0.20 -2.89
N VAL A 83 -7.06 -0.68 -2.82
CA VAL A 83 -7.52 -1.89 -3.56
C VAL A 83 -7.32 -1.71 -5.07
N ASN A 84 -7.77 -0.58 -5.63
CA ASN A 84 -7.59 -0.29 -7.06
C ASN A 84 -6.12 -0.26 -7.44
N LYS A 85 -5.26 0.41 -6.65
CA LYS A 85 -3.81 0.40 -6.90
C LYS A 85 -3.24 -1.02 -6.92
N LEU A 86 -3.64 -1.88 -5.98
CA LEU A 86 -3.18 -3.27 -5.92
C LEU A 86 -3.52 -4.05 -7.19
N TYR A 87 -4.72 -3.87 -7.74
CA TYR A 87 -5.11 -4.49 -9.01
C TYR A 87 -4.46 -3.83 -10.22
N ASP A 88 -4.66 -2.52 -10.39
CA ASP A 88 -4.32 -1.78 -11.61
C ASP A 88 -2.80 -1.66 -11.80
N THR A 89 -2.06 -1.52 -10.69
CA THR A 89 -0.61 -1.29 -10.73
C THR A 89 0.17 -2.52 -10.30
N LEU A 90 -0.27 -3.16 -9.21
CA LEU A 90 0.50 -4.24 -8.56
C LEU A 90 0.11 -5.65 -9.04
N LEU A 91 -0.90 -5.76 -9.92
CA LEU A 91 -1.33 -7.00 -10.57
C LEU A 91 -1.65 -8.14 -9.59
N VAL A 92 -2.26 -7.84 -8.44
CA VAL A 92 -2.69 -8.88 -7.51
C VAL A 92 -3.86 -9.71 -8.09
N ASP A 93 -4.04 -10.94 -7.60
CA ASP A 93 -5.16 -11.82 -7.94
C ASP A 93 -6.32 -11.66 -6.96
N LYS A 94 -6.00 -11.55 -5.67
CA LYS A 94 -6.96 -11.43 -4.57
C LYS A 94 -6.60 -10.28 -3.66
N VAL A 95 -7.59 -9.71 -2.99
CA VAL A 95 -7.39 -8.65 -2.00
C VAL A 95 -8.19 -8.93 -0.75
N PHE A 96 -7.53 -8.92 0.40
CA PHE A 96 -8.14 -9.02 1.73
C PHE A 96 -7.81 -7.78 2.53
N VAL A 97 -8.74 -7.24 3.30
CA VAL A 97 -8.66 -5.86 3.79
C VAL A 97 -8.90 -5.76 5.28
N THR A 98 -8.11 -4.92 5.96
CA THR A 98 -8.47 -4.44 7.30
C THR A 98 -8.79 -2.96 7.27
N THR A 99 -10.01 -2.61 7.66
CA THR A 99 -10.47 -1.21 7.61
C THR A 99 -10.02 -0.38 8.81
N SER A 100 -9.70 -1.02 9.94
CA SER A 100 -9.32 -0.32 11.18
C SER A 100 -8.54 -1.22 12.13
N SER A 101 -7.21 -1.14 12.12
CA SER A 101 -6.33 -1.81 13.11
C SER A 101 -5.10 -0.97 13.41
N ARG A 102 -4.34 -1.24 14.47
CA ARG A 102 -3.01 -0.65 14.62
C ARG A 102 -1.99 -1.53 13.90
N ALA A 103 -0.90 -0.92 13.45
CA ALA A 103 0.15 -1.65 12.73
C ALA A 103 0.87 -2.66 13.64
N ASN A 104 0.90 -2.39 14.95
CA ASN A 104 1.52 -3.25 15.96
C ASN A 104 0.54 -4.26 16.58
N ASP A 105 -0.74 -4.25 16.19
CA ASP A 105 -1.65 -5.35 16.53
C ASP A 105 -1.21 -6.57 15.72
N THR A 106 -1.14 -7.73 16.36
CA THR A 106 -0.81 -8.99 15.67
C THR A 106 -1.80 -9.22 14.54
N ILE A 107 -1.33 -9.76 13.42
CA ILE A 107 -2.19 -10.00 12.26
C ILE A 107 -3.37 -10.92 12.63
N THR A 108 -3.12 -11.89 13.51
CA THR A 108 -4.11 -12.84 14.03
C THR A 108 -5.23 -12.20 14.85
N SER A 109 -4.98 -11.05 15.51
CA SER A 109 -5.99 -10.38 16.33
C SER A 109 -6.83 -9.36 15.56
N ARG A 110 -6.59 -9.17 14.26
CA ARG A 110 -7.32 -8.19 13.44
C ARG A 110 -8.64 -8.77 12.98
N ASP A 111 -9.68 -7.94 12.96
CA ASP A 111 -11.01 -8.32 12.45
C ASP A 111 -11.65 -9.54 13.18
N THR A 112 -11.26 -9.81 14.44
CA THR A 112 -11.81 -10.93 15.24
C THR A 112 -13.23 -10.72 15.75
N ASN A 113 -13.74 -9.49 15.71
CA ASN A 113 -15.05 -9.11 16.27
C ASN A 113 -16.23 -9.43 15.31
N GLY A 114 -16.06 -10.44 14.45
CA GLY A 114 -17.04 -10.86 13.44
C GLY A 114 -16.88 -10.13 12.11
N LYS A 115 -17.62 -10.63 11.09
CA LYS A 115 -17.51 -10.13 9.71
C LYS A 115 -17.71 -8.63 9.64
N ASN A 116 -16.72 -7.95 9.09
CA ASN A 116 -16.74 -6.50 8.97
C ASN A 116 -17.80 -6.08 7.93
N ALA A 117 -18.98 -5.70 8.41
CA ALA A 117 -20.11 -5.27 7.56
C ALA A 117 -19.74 -4.15 6.57
N GLN A 118 -18.66 -3.40 6.84
CA GLN A 118 -18.16 -2.35 5.97
C GLN A 118 -17.51 -2.88 4.70
N LEU A 119 -17.05 -4.15 4.66
CA LEU A 119 -16.48 -4.76 3.45
C LEU A 119 -17.45 -4.76 2.27
N THR A 120 -18.76 -4.80 2.53
CA THR A 120 -19.81 -4.71 1.50
C THR A 120 -19.78 -3.39 0.71
N LEU A 121 -19.11 -2.37 1.23
CA LEU A 121 -18.94 -1.07 0.57
C LEU A 121 -17.72 -1.03 -0.36
N LEU A 122 -16.91 -2.10 -0.38
CA LEU A 122 -15.72 -2.21 -1.22
C LEU A 122 -15.98 -3.15 -2.39
N ASN A 123 -15.41 -2.79 -3.53
CA ASN A 123 -15.44 -3.61 -4.74
C ASN A 123 -14.16 -4.44 -4.83
N GLN A 124 -14.30 -5.67 -5.33
CA GLN A 124 -13.18 -6.60 -5.61
C GLN A 124 -12.39 -7.03 -4.36
N VAL A 125 -13.03 -7.02 -3.20
CA VAL A 125 -12.46 -7.57 -1.97
C VAL A 125 -12.94 -9.00 -1.73
N HIS A 126 -12.07 -9.83 -1.17
CA HIS A 126 -12.29 -11.26 -0.95
C HIS A 126 -12.52 -11.61 0.53
N GLY A 127 -12.41 -10.63 1.42
CA GLY A 127 -12.61 -10.83 2.85
C GLY A 127 -11.79 -9.87 3.70
N ASP A 128 -11.85 -10.08 5.01
CA ASP A 128 -10.98 -9.41 6.00
C ASP A 128 -9.73 -10.23 6.31
N THR A 129 -9.01 -9.87 7.38
CA THR A 129 -7.81 -10.60 7.80
C THR A 129 -8.11 -12.04 8.20
N GLN A 130 -9.27 -12.34 8.78
CA GLN A 130 -9.59 -13.70 9.18
C GLN A 130 -9.78 -14.59 7.95
N ASP A 131 -10.47 -14.07 6.91
CA ASP A 131 -10.58 -14.75 5.62
C ASP A 131 -9.21 -14.94 4.95
N LEU A 132 -8.28 -13.96 5.08
CA LEU A 132 -6.90 -14.10 4.61
C LEU A 132 -6.16 -15.24 5.32
N LEU A 133 -6.25 -15.29 6.65
CA LEU A 133 -5.57 -16.31 7.46
C LEU A 133 -6.07 -17.71 7.11
N GLU A 134 -7.38 -17.88 6.91
CA GLU A 134 -7.97 -19.13 6.44
C GLU A 134 -7.46 -19.49 5.03
N TYR A 135 -7.40 -18.51 4.13
CA TYR A 135 -6.92 -18.71 2.77
C TYR A 135 -5.45 -19.13 2.70
N ILE A 136 -4.57 -18.50 3.49
CA ILE A 136 -3.14 -18.85 3.49
C ILE A 136 -2.85 -20.19 4.17
N CYS A 137 -3.68 -20.61 5.13
CA CYS A 137 -3.57 -21.94 5.75
C CYS A 137 -3.89 -23.07 4.76
N THR A 138 -4.78 -22.80 3.80
CA THR A 138 -5.26 -23.81 2.84
C THR A 138 -4.51 -23.78 1.49
N SER A 139 -4.01 -22.61 1.08
CA SER A 139 -3.25 -22.45 -0.16
C SER A 139 -1.74 -22.53 0.09
N LYS A 140 -1.03 -23.39 -0.65
CA LYS A 140 0.40 -23.60 -0.45
C LYS A 140 1.27 -22.47 -0.99
N ASP A 141 0.95 -21.86 -2.12
CA ASP A 141 1.88 -20.95 -2.81
C ASP A 141 1.29 -19.55 -2.96
N ASN A 142 1.51 -18.73 -1.93
CA ASN A 142 1.00 -17.37 -1.85
C ASN A 142 2.15 -16.36 -1.77
N CYS A 143 1.96 -15.21 -2.42
CA CYS A 143 2.82 -14.06 -2.29
C CYS A 143 2.00 -12.87 -1.81
N LEU A 144 2.32 -12.35 -0.63
CA LEU A 144 1.62 -11.21 -0.06
C LEU A 144 2.23 -9.90 -0.55
N VAL A 145 1.38 -8.90 -0.85
CA VAL A 145 1.77 -7.57 -1.31
C VAL A 145 1.11 -6.51 -0.44
N ALA A 146 1.90 -5.60 0.13
CA ALA A 146 1.43 -4.49 0.97
C ALA A 146 2.00 -3.14 0.52
N VAL A 147 1.29 -2.04 0.79
CA VAL A 147 1.60 -0.69 0.24
C VAL A 147 2.60 0.10 1.09
N ASP A 148 3.01 -0.44 2.24
CA ASP A 148 4.23 -0.10 2.99
C ASP A 148 4.43 -1.16 4.11
N PHE A 149 5.45 -0.98 4.96
CA PHE A 149 5.69 -1.90 6.09
C PHE A 149 4.58 -1.89 7.14
N ALA A 150 4.10 -0.70 7.49
CA ALA A 150 3.06 -0.54 8.51
C ALA A 150 1.68 -0.94 7.99
N ASP A 151 1.50 -1.04 6.68
CA ASP A 151 0.33 -1.58 5.99
C ASP A 151 0.24 -3.09 6.23
N LEU A 152 1.38 -3.79 6.22
CA LEU A 152 1.43 -5.20 6.60
C LEU A 152 1.37 -5.38 8.12
N SER A 153 2.48 -5.13 8.82
CA SER A 153 2.59 -5.23 10.27
C SER A 153 3.92 -4.64 10.73
N THR A 154 3.91 -3.99 11.88
CA THR A 154 5.15 -3.66 12.61
C THR A 154 5.47 -4.70 13.68
N ASN A 155 4.65 -5.75 13.82
CA ASN A 155 4.98 -6.90 14.65
C ASN A 155 5.70 -7.96 13.80
N THR A 156 6.96 -8.18 14.12
CA THR A 156 7.85 -9.07 13.36
C THR A 156 7.46 -10.54 13.47
N SER A 157 6.70 -10.94 14.49
CA SER A 157 6.20 -12.32 14.59
C SER A 157 5.25 -12.69 13.46
N ASP A 158 4.50 -11.72 12.93
CA ASP A 158 3.51 -11.94 11.88
C ASP A 158 4.17 -12.33 10.54
N LEU A 159 5.47 -12.05 10.37
CA LEU A 159 6.16 -12.25 9.10
C LEU A 159 6.49 -13.71 8.81
N TYR A 160 6.61 -14.54 9.85
CA TYR A 160 6.94 -15.96 9.71
C TYR A 160 5.82 -16.77 9.06
N ASP A 161 4.58 -16.28 9.12
CA ASP A 161 3.41 -16.94 8.57
C ASP A 161 3.35 -16.86 7.04
N PHE A 162 4.12 -15.97 6.41
CA PHE A 162 4.10 -15.75 4.96
C PHE A 162 5.32 -16.36 4.27
N LYS A 163 5.12 -16.99 3.11
CA LYS A 163 6.20 -17.58 2.30
C LYS A 163 6.99 -16.52 1.53
N LYS A 164 6.26 -15.57 0.93
CA LYS A 164 6.81 -14.46 0.15
C LYS A 164 6.05 -13.19 0.48
N ILE A 165 6.79 -12.11 0.67
CA ILE A 165 6.26 -10.78 0.98
C ILE A 165 6.88 -9.78 0.00
N ILE A 166 6.06 -8.92 -0.57
CA ILE A 166 6.49 -7.76 -1.33
C ILE A 166 5.95 -6.51 -0.66
N ILE A 167 6.85 -5.57 -0.38
CA ILE A 167 6.50 -4.26 0.15
C ILE A 167 6.70 -3.23 -0.94
N ASP A 168 5.60 -2.60 -1.37
CA ASP A 168 5.62 -1.53 -2.35
C ASP A 168 6.03 -0.21 -1.70
N LEU A 169 7.27 0.22 -1.94
CA LEU A 169 7.80 1.50 -1.50
C LEU A 169 7.90 2.50 -2.66
N SER A 170 7.21 2.28 -3.78
CA SER A 170 7.23 3.19 -4.95
C SER A 170 6.80 4.61 -4.56
N ALA A 171 5.82 4.72 -3.67
CA ALA A 171 5.30 5.99 -3.16
C ALA A 171 6.24 6.68 -2.15
N SER A 172 7.33 6.05 -1.69
CA SER A 172 8.25 6.64 -0.72
C SER A 172 9.69 6.73 -1.25
N THR A 173 10.24 5.62 -1.74
CA THR A 173 11.62 5.50 -2.22
C THR A 173 11.73 5.23 -3.72
N GLY A 174 10.63 4.85 -4.37
CA GLY A 174 10.62 4.49 -5.80
C GLY A 174 10.93 3.01 -6.06
N PHE A 175 11.19 2.22 -5.02
CA PHE A 175 11.58 0.81 -5.13
C PHE A 175 10.54 -0.12 -4.50
N MET A 176 10.67 -1.41 -4.79
CA MET A 176 9.95 -2.50 -4.13
C MET A 176 10.95 -3.29 -3.31
N LYS A 177 10.55 -3.82 -2.15
CA LYS A 177 11.35 -4.81 -1.41
C LYS A 177 10.67 -6.16 -1.47
N TYR A 178 11.48 -7.20 -1.62
CA TYR A 178 11.06 -8.58 -1.78
C TYR A 178 11.69 -9.40 -0.66
N TYR A 179 10.89 -10.20 0.01
CA TYR A 179 11.33 -11.05 1.10
C TYR A 179 10.79 -12.45 0.88
N ASN A 180 11.66 -13.46 0.99
CA ASN A 180 11.23 -14.83 1.19
C ASN A 180 11.27 -15.16 2.69
N ARG A 181 10.49 -16.15 3.10
CA ARG A 181 10.50 -16.63 4.49
C ARG A 181 11.89 -17.01 4.96
N ASP A 182 12.65 -17.70 4.12
CA ASP A 182 14.00 -18.16 4.44
C ASP A 182 14.91 -16.96 4.72
N ASP A 183 14.80 -15.87 3.95
CA ASP A 183 15.55 -14.63 4.19
C ASP A 183 15.24 -14.03 5.57
N ILE A 184 13.96 -14.07 5.99
CA ILE A 184 13.50 -13.52 7.28
C ILE A 184 14.01 -14.38 8.44
N ILE A 185 14.03 -15.71 8.28
CA ILE A 185 14.53 -16.65 9.28
C ILE A 185 16.05 -16.54 9.42
N ASP A 186 16.76 -16.52 8.30
CA ASP A 186 18.23 -16.56 8.26
C ASP A 186 18.86 -15.21 8.60
N ASN A 187 18.14 -14.10 8.35
CA ASN A 187 18.64 -12.75 8.60
C ASN A 187 17.65 -11.90 9.42
N PRO A 188 17.65 -12.05 10.76
CA PRO A 188 16.80 -11.26 11.65
C PRO A 188 17.02 -9.74 11.56
N SER A 189 18.11 -9.25 10.95
CA SER A 189 18.29 -7.80 10.75
C SER A 189 17.25 -7.19 9.81
N ILE A 190 16.66 -8.00 8.92
CA ILE A 190 15.54 -7.60 8.04
C ILE A 190 14.34 -7.14 8.86
N LEU A 191 14.12 -7.71 10.05
CA LEU A 191 13.00 -7.35 10.92
C LEU A 191 13.00 -5.87 11.33
N LYS A 192 14.18 -5.22 11.32
CA LYS A 192 14.31 -3.78 11.60
C LYS A 192 13.62 -2.90 10.56
N ASP A 193 13.42 -3.40 9.33
CA ASP A 193 12.67 -2.67 8.31
C ASP A 193 11.19 -2.52 8.71
N PHE A 194 10.64 -3.53 9.40
CA PHE A 194 9.25 -3.58 9.85
C PHE A 194 9.03 -2.85 11.17
N ASP A 195 10.10 -2.71 11.98
CA ASP A 195 10.09 -1.88 13.19
C ASP A 195 10.26 -0.38 12.88
N CYS A 196 9.46 0.15 11.95
CA CYS A 196 9.46 1.58 11.68
C CYS A 196 8.08 2.14 11.36
N ARG A 197 7.78 3.31 11.94
CA ARG A 197 6.61 4.13 11.62
C ARG A 197 7.07 5.48 11.08
N LYS A 198 7.72 5.45 9.91
CA LYS A 198 8.17 6.68 9.25
C LYS A 198 6.98 7.38 8.61
N PRO A 199 6.81 8.70 8.79
CA PRO A 199 5.76 9.44 8.10
C PRO A 199 6.02 9.46 6.59
N CYS A 200 4.96 9.56 5.79
CA CYS A 200 5.09 9.74 4.35
C CYS A 200 5.91 10.99 4.01
N TYR A 201 6.77 10.88 2.99
CA TYR A 201 7.56 12.00 2.50
C TYR A 201 6.65 13.10 1.91
N LYS A 202 6.86 14.36 2.34
CA LYS A 202 6.18 15.52 1.75
C LYS A 202 6.86 15.91 0.45
N ARG A 203 6.32 15.39 -0.65
CA ARG A 203 6.87 15.48 -2.01
C ARG A 203 6.48 16.73 -2.78
N SER A 204 5.58 17.54 -2.23
CA SER A 204 5.14 18.83 -2.79
C SER A 204 5.31 19.96 -1.81
#